data_AF-A0A661KSU0-F1
#
_entry.id   AF-A0A661KSU0-F1
#
_cell.length_a   1.000
_cell.length_b   1.000
_cell.length_c   1.000
_cell.angle_alpha   90.00
_cell.angle_beta   90.00
_cell.angle_gamma   90.00
#
_symmetry.space_group_name_H-M   'P 1'
#
loop_
_entity.id
_entity.type
_entity.pdbx_description
1 polymer ?
#
loop_
_entity_poly.entity_id
_entity_poly.type
_entity_poly.pdbx_seq_one_letter_code
_entity_poly.pdbx_strand_id
1 'polypeptide(L)'
;MGERTEKARRARVGYGSSYHKGVAGELGEKSRGIGTVLGGQVWMIKPDKDARTANPCLWMQAGVVEFKNCNNYYDCTTCKYDQGMRKQVEKKKKISWQDSMRRRPSLERVCRHSLTNRIKRRVCAYDYECSKCDFDQFFEDVWTPKTKNLPLETRHIKGFEVPSDYYFHDGHTWARIESGGYIRVGMDAFALKLLGKADSFDLPLMGKELEKNRIGWGMRRSENGAEFISPVSGVIVEVNKKVRESPDRANNEPYGDGWVFLLRHPDIKENFKELMRNSASLEWMSKEVGKLEQMVEEVAGPMAADGGYFGDDIYGSIPGLGWNNLTRTFLKTG
;
A
#
# COMPACT_ATOMS: atom_id res chain seq x y z
N MET A 1 15.80 -56.27 -10.82
CA MET A 1 14.78 -55.31 -10.35
C MET A 1 15.49 -54.29 -9.48
N GLY A 2 15.82 -53.13 -10.05
CA GLY A 2 16.58 -52.08 -9.36
C GLY A 2 15.73 -50.82 -9.26
N GLU A 3 15.43 -50.42 -8.03
CA GLU A 3 14.64 -49.24 -7.67
C GLU A 3 15.27 -47.96 -8.23
N ARG A 4 14.51 -47.23 -9.06
CA ARG A 4 14.82 -45.83 -9.40
C ARG A 4 14.27 -44.94 -8.30
N THR A 5 15.17 -44.44 -7.46
CA THR A 5 14.87 -43.44 -6.43
C THR A 5 14.41 -42.14 -7.08
N GLU A 6 13.15 -41.80 -6.84
CA GLU A 6 12.50 -40.57 -7.27
C GLU A 6 13.16 -39.37 -6.56
N LYS A 7 13.90 -38.54 -7.32
CA LYS A 7 14.48 -37.31 -6.78
C LYS A 7 13.37 -36.35 -6.38
N ALA A 8 13.20 -36.19 -5.06
CA ALA A 8 12.32 -35.23 -4.41
C ALA A 8 12.33 -33.85 -5.10
N ARG A 9 11.17 -33.50 -5.67
CA ARG A 9 10.89 -32.20 -6.29
C ARG A 9 10.84 -31.14 -5.19
N ARG A 10 11.97 -30.46 -4.95
CA ARG A 10 12.05 -29.31 -4.02
C ARG A 10 10.97 -28.28 -4.36
N ALA A 11 10.17 -27.92 -3.37
CA ALA A 11 9.15 -26.90 -3.46
C ALA A 11 9.78 -25.57 -3.89
N ARG A 12 9.36 -25.05 -5.04
CA ARG A 12 9.74 -23.72 -5.54
C ARG A 12 8.94 -22.65 -4.79
N VAL A 13 9.35 -22.38 -3.55
CA VAL A 13 8.93 -21.17 -2.83
C VAL A 13 10.19 -20.30 -2.72
N GLY A 14 10.44 -19.50 -3.75
CA GLY A 14 11.60 -18.63 -3.85
C GLY A 14 11.63 -17.90 -5.19
N TYR A 15 11.88 -16.60 -5.17
CA TYR A 15 11.88 -15.72 -6.33
C TYR A 15 12.98 -16.10 -7.34
N GLY A 16 12.60 -16.88 -8.37
CA GLY A 16 12.99 -16.72 -9.78
C GLY A 16 14.45 -16.45 -10.16
N SER A 17 15.44 -17.03 -9.48
CA SER A 17 16.82 -17.02 -9.95
C SER A 17 17.52 -18.31 -9.55
N SER A 18 18.30 -18.89 -10.47
CA SER A 18 19.16 -20.03 -10.16
C SER A 18 20.51 -19.52 -9.66
N TYR A 19 20.93 -20.07 -8.52
CA TYR A 19 22.18 -19.71 -7.85
C TYR A 19 23.18 -20.86 -8.01
N HIS A 20 24.42 -20.53 -8.32
CA HIS A 20 25.54 -21.43 -8.17
C HIS A 20 26.74 -20.69 -7.61
N LYS A 21 27.61 -21.42 -6.92
CA LYS A 21 28.85 -20.88 -6.37
C LYS A 21 29.79 -20.56 -7.52
N GLY A 22 30.21 -19.30 -7.62
CA GLY A 22 31.14 -18.83 -8.64
C GLY A 22 32.59 -18.89 -8.17
N VAL A 23 33.52 -18.82 -9.11
CA VAL A 23 34.96 -18.66 -8.84
C VAL A 23 35.36 -17.19 -9.07
N ALA A 24 36.38 -16.69 -8.36
CA ALA A 24 36.75 -15.27 -8.40
C ALA A 24 37.05 -14.73 -9.82
N GLY A 25 37.46 -15.58 -10.75
CA GLY A 25 37.70 -15.23 -12.16
C GLY A 25 36.44 -15.04 -13.02
N GLU A 26 35.25 -15.34 -12.51
CA GLU A 26 33.97 -15.18 -13.24
C GLU A 26 33.33 -13.79 -13.01
N LEU A 27 33.93 -12.96 -12.16
CA LEU A 27 33.51 -11.59 -11.90
C LEU A 27 33.81 -10.71 -13.12
N GLY A 28 32.82 -10.51 -13.98
CA GLY A 28 32.90 -9.58 -15.13
C GLY A 28 32.45 -10.17 -16.47
N GLU A 29 32.27 -11.49 -16.57
CA GLU A 29 31.73 -12.13 -17.78
C GLU A 29 30.20 -11.97 -17.84
N LYS A 30 29.72 -10.97 -18.60
CA LYS A 30 28.28 -10.71 -18.83
C LYS A 30 27.49 -11.91 -19.35
N SER A 31 28.15 -12.90 -19.96
CA SER A 31 27.53 -14.07 -20.58
C SER A 31 27.13 -15.17 -19.58
N ARG A 32 27.56 -15.13 -18.32
CA ARG A 32 27.38 -16.24 -17.35
C ARG A 32 26.54 -15.94 -16.11
N GLY A 33 26.19 -14.69 -15.86
CA GLY A 33 25.30 -14.29 -14.75
C GLY A 33 25.75 -12.98 -14.09
N ILE A 34 25.03 -12.55 -13.06
CA ILE A 34 25.41 -11.41 -12.22
C ILE A 34 26.22 -11.96 -11.03
N GLY A 35 27.49 -11.57 -10.92
CA GLY A 35 28.34 -11.91 -9.79
C GLY A 35 28.02 -11.05 -8.56
N THR A 36 27.84 -11.69 -7.40
CA THR A 36 27.68 -11.00 -6.11
C THR A 36 28.44 -11.72 -5.02
N VAL A 37 28.87 -11.00 -3.98
CA VAL A 37 29.53 -11.58 -2.80
C VAL A 37 28.55 -11.59 -1.65
N LEU A 38 28.16 -12.78 -1.19
CA LEU A 38 27.26 -12.98 -0.05
C LEU A 38 27.98 -13.88 0.97
N GLY A 39 28.17 -13.39 2.20
CA GLY A 39 28.85 -14.13 3.26
C GLY A 39 30.32 -14.49 2.93
N GLY A 40 31.02 -13.63 2.20
CA GLY A 40 32.42 -13.88 1.78
C GLY A 40 32.58 -14.90 0.65
N GLN A 41 31.49 -15.40 0.06
CA GLN A 41 31.52 -16.31 -1.08
C GLN A 41 30.97 -15.63 -2.34
N VAL A 42 31.59 -15.93 -3.49
CA VAL A 42 31.13 -15.45 -4.79
C VAL A 42 29.97 -16.32 -5.27
N TRP A 43 28.86 -15.66 -5.62
CA TRP A 43 27.67 -16.27 -6.18
C TRP A 43 27.41 -15.74 -7.57
N MET A 44 27.06 -16.65 -8.48
CA MET A 44 26.64 -16.31 -9.83
C MET A 44 25.13 -16.52 -9.95
N ILE A 45 24.42 -15.40 -10.11
CA ILE A 45 22.97 -15.35 -10.23
C ILE A 45 22.61 -15.39 -11.71
N LYS A 46 21.85 -16.41 -12.13
CA LYS A 46 21.17 -16.41 -13.43
C LYS A 46 19.71 -16.03 -13.20
N PRO A 47 19.27 -14.84 -13.65
CA PRO A 47 17.86 -14.49 -13.64
C PRO A 47 17.08 -15.53 -14.45
N ASP A 48 16.00 -16.08 -13.90
CA ASP A 48 15.16 -17.00 -14.66
C ASP A 48 14.59 -16.27 -15.88
N LYS A 49 14.79 -16.84 -17.07
CA LYS A 49 14.20 -16.30 -18.31
C LYS A 49 12.67 -16.26 -18.25
N ASP A 50 12.07 -17.10 -17.41
CA ASP A 50 10.62 -17.27 -17.24
C ASP A 50 10.10 -16.70 -15.90
N ALA A 51 10.85 -15.81 -15.23
CA ALA A 51 10.39 -15.20 -13.99
C ALA A 51 9.06 -14.48 -14.22
N ARG A 52 7.96 -15.03 -13.66
CA ARG A 52 6.64 -14.39 -13.72
C ARG A 52 6.72 -13.04 -13.02
N THR A 53 6.39 -11.99 -13.76
CA THR A 53 6.27 -10.64 -13.25
C THR A 53 5.11 -10.57 -12.25
N ALA A 54 5.39 -10.15 -11.02
CA ALA A 54 4.36 -10.08 -9.96
C ALA A 54 3.24 -9.11 -10.32
N ASN A 55 3.59 -8.00 -10.97
CA ASN A 55 2.66 -6.97 -11.44
C ASN A 55 2.99 -6.62 -12.90
N PRO A 56 2.58 -7.44 -13.87
CA PRO A 56 2.95 -7.21 -15.27
C PRO A 56 2.31 -5.93 -15.81
N CYS A 57 3.08 -5.12 -16.53
CA CYS A 57 2.57 -3.90 -17.16
C CYS A 57 1.56 -4.21 -18.27
N LEU A 58 0.60 -3.31 -18.46
CA LEU A 58 -0.42 -3.40 -19.52
C LEU A 58 0.20 -3.61 -20.92
N TRP A 59 1.27 -2.89 -21.24
CA TRP A 59 2.00 -3.06 -22.52
C TRP A 59 2.60 -4.45 -22.69
N MET A 60 3.07 -5.07 -21.59
CA MET A 60 3.60 -6.43 -21.58
C MET A 60 2.46 -7.44 -21.76
N GLN A 61 1.36 -7.27 -21.03
CA GLN A 61 0.18 -8.13 -21.13
C GLN A 61 -0.49 -8.07 -22.51
N ALA A 62 -0.44 -6.90 -23.15
CA ALA A 62 -0.88 -6.73 -24.53
C ALA A 62 0.08 -7.34 -25.56
N GLY A 63 1.27 -7.79 -25.15
CA GLY A 63 2.28 -8.41 -26.03
C GLY A 63 3.10 -7.41 -26.85
N VAL A 64 3.07 -6.12 -26.51
CA VAL A 64 3.83 -5.08 -27.24
C VAL A 64 5.30 -5.02 -26.78
N VAL A 65 5.56 -5.42 -25.54
CA VAL A 65 6.91 -5.47 -24.94
C VAL A 65 7.10 -6.79 -24.20
N GLU A 66 8.32 -7.31 -24.19
CA GLU A 66 8.61 -8.64 -23.63
C GLU A 66 8.60 -8.66 -22.10
N PHE A 67 9.22 -7.66 -21.46
CA PHE A 67 9.33 -7.61 -20.01
C PHE A 67 9.14 -6.20 -19.48
N LYS A 68 8.09 -5.99 -18.70
CA LYS A 68 7.90 -4.75 -17.95
C LYS A 68 7.01 -4.99 -16.74
N ASN A 69 7.54 -4.74 -15.55
CA ASN A 69 6.74 -4.62 -14.33
C ASN A 69 6.10 -3.23 -14.22
N CYS A 70 4.83 -3.22 -13.81
CA CYS A 70 4.14 -2.02 -13.36
C CYS A 70 4.66 -1.63 -11.97
N ASN A 71 5.07 -0.37 -11.84
CA ASN A 71 5.45 0.25 -10.58
C ASN A 71 4.70 1.58 -10.35
N ASN A 72 3.56 1.73 -11.02
CA ASN A 72 2.67 2.88 -10.91
C ASN A 72 1.23 2.44 -10.58
N TYR A 73 1.09 1.28 -9.92
CA TYR A 73 -0.19 0.78 -9.39
C TYR A 73 -1.32 0.73 -10.43
N TYR A 74 -0.99 0.49 -11.70
CA TYR A 74 -1.93 0.50 -12.82
C TYR A 74 -2.65 1.84 -13.08
N ASP A 75 -2.17 2.95 -12.52
CA ASP A 75 -2.46 4.28 -13.03
C ASP A 75 -1.66 4.51 -14.31
N CYS A 76 -2.20 4.03 -15.43
CA CYS A 76 -1.56 4.21 -16.73
C CYS A 76 -1.61 5.67 -17.20
N THR A 77 -2.57 6.47 -16.71
CA THR A 77 -2.78 7.85 -17.18
C THR A 77 -1.66 8.80 -16.77
N THR A 78 -1.09 8.59 -15.58
CA THR A 78 0.04 9.37 -15.05
C THR A 78 1.40 8.68 -15.24
N CYS A 79 1.42 7.51 -15.88
CA CYS A 79 2.64 6.69 -15.97
C CYS A 79 3.63 7.25 -17.00
N LYS A 80 4.81 7.69 -16.53
CA LYS A 80 5.91 8.17 -17.41
C LYS A 80 6.31 7.16 -18.50
N TYR A 81 6.25 5.85 -18.19
CA TYR A 81 6.55 4.81 -19.19
C TYR A 81 5.46 4.72 -20.27
N ASP A 82 4.18 4.78 -19.89
CA ASP A 82 3.06 4.79 -20.84
C ASP A 82 3.13 6.01 -21.76
N GLN A 83 3.37 7.20 -21.20
CA GLN A 83 3.58 8.43 -21.96
C GLN A 83 4.74 8.29 -22.95
N GLY A 84 5.86 7.68 -22.53
CA GLY A 84 6.98 7.37 -23.41
C GLY A 84 6.62 6.41 -24.55
N MET A 85 5.84 5.37 -24.25
CA MET A 85 5.36 4.41 -25.26
C MET A 85 4.41 5.08 -26.26
N ARG A 86 3.48 5.92 -25.81
CA ARG A 86 2.59 6.70 -26.69
C ARG A 86 3.36 7.57 -27.67
N LYS A 87 4.44 8.23 -27.24
CA LYS A 87 5.34 8.97 -28.14
C LYS A 87 6.01 8.07 -29.19
N GLN A 88 6.31 6.81 -28.87
CA GLN A 88 6.84 5.85 -29.85
C GLN A 88 5.77 5.42 -30.86
N VAL A 89 4.52 5.32 -30.43
CA VAL A 89 3.37 5.04 -31.30
C VAL A 89 3.13 6.20 -32.27
N GLU A 90 3.15 7.45 -31.80
CA GLU A 90 3.06 8.65 -32.64
C GLU A 90 4.17 8.68 -33.70
N LYS A 91 5.38 8.27 -33.33
CA LYS A 91 6.53 8.12 -34.24
C LYS A 91 6.48 6.87 -35.12
N LYS A 92 5.38 6.09 -35.09
CA LYS A 92 5.18 4.84 -35.81
C LYS A 92 6.25 3.77 -35.56
N LYS A 93 6.98 3.85 -34.44
CA LYS A 93 8.03 2.89 -34.06
C LYS A 93 7.49 1.67 -33.32
N LYS A 94 6.30 1.79 -32.73
CA LYS A 94 5.59 0.74 -32.00
C LYS A 94 4.09 0.84 -32.32
N ILE A 95 3.36 -0.27 -32.22
CA ILE A 95 1.89 -0.25 -32.19
C ILE A 95 1.42 0.09 -30.78
N SER A 96 0.21 0.63 -30.63
CA SER A 96 -0.38 0.83 -29.31
C SER A 96 -0.76 -0.51 -28.66
N TRP A 97 -0.88 -0.55 -27.34
CA TRP A 97 -1.39 -1.74 -26.65
C TRP A 97 -2.83 -2.04 -27.07
N GLN A 98 -3.63 -1.00 -27.33
CA GLN A 98 -4.98 -1.11 -27.86
C GLN A 98 -4.98 -1.82 -29.21
N ASP A 99 -4.16 -1.35 -30.16
CA ASP A 99 -4.08 -1.96 -31.50
C ASP A 99 -3.57 -3.40 -31.44
N SER A 100 -2.62 -3.68 -30.56
CA SER A 100 -2.16 -5.05 -30.31
C SER A 100 -3.31 -5.95 -29.87
N MET A 101 -4.14 -5.46 -28.95
CA MET A 101 -5.30 -6.19 -28.47
C MET A 101 -6.41 -6.31 -29.53
N ARG A 102 -6.65 -5.29 -30.35
CA ARG A 102 -7.62 -5.32 -31.47
C ARG A 102 -7.32 -6.42 -32.49
N ARG A 103 -6.04 -6.79 -32.66
CA ARG A 103 -5.61 -7.84 -33.59
C ARG A 103 -5.90 -9.26 -33.08
N ARG A 104 -6.28 -9.42 -31.81
CA ARG A 104 -6.56 -10.74 -31.23
C ARG A 104 -7.95 -11.27 -31.64
N PRO A 105 -8.17 -12.60 -31.58
CA PRO A 105 -9.50 -13.19 -31.71
C PRO A 105 -10.49 -12.63 -30.67
N SER A 106 -11.78 -12.62 -30.99
CA SER A 106 -12.84 -11.97 -30.19
C SER A 106 -12.79 -12.33 -28.70
N LEU A 107 -12.67 -13.62 -28.35
CA LEU A 107 -12.66 -14.10 -26.97
C LEU A 107 -11.36 -13.76 -26.19
N GLU A 108 -10.31 -13.38 -26.91
CA GLU A 108 -9.02 -12.95 -26.34
C GLU A 108 -8.90 -11.43 -26.21
N ARG A 109 -9.87 -10.68 -26.78
CA ARG A 109 -9.97 -9.22 -26.62
C ARG A 109 -10.48 -8.86 -25.23
N VAL A 110 -9.73 -9.23 -24.20
CA VAL A 110 -10.11 -8.98 -22.80
C VAL A 110 -9.91 -7.51 -22.41
N CYS A 111 -10.72 -7.04 -21.46
CA CYS A 111 -10.72 -5.70 -20.88
C CYS A 111 -9.36 -5.37 -20.23
N ARG A 112 -8.98 -4.08 -20.21
CA ARG A 112 -7.74 -3.63 -19.54
C ARG A 112 -7.66 -4.05 -18.07
N HIS A 113 -8.79 -4.04 -17.34
CA HIS A 113 -8.81 -4.47 -15.95
C HIS A 113 -8.59 -5.99 -15.81
N SER A 114 -8.96 -6.79 -16.81
CA SER A 114 -8.63 -8.22 -16.85
C SER A 114 -7.16 -8.44 -17.19
N LEU A 115 -6.61 -7.67 -18.15
CA LEU A 115 -5.18 -7.74 -18.49
C LEU A 115 -4.29 -7.42 -17.28
N THR A 116 -4.71 -6.47 -16.44
CA THR A 116 -3.96 -6.06 -15.25
C THR A 116 -4.35 -6.84 -14.00
N ASN A 117 -5.09 -7.96 -14.13
CA ASN A 117 -5.58 -8.79 -13.01
C ASN A 117 -6.37 -8.03 -11.92
N ARG A 118 -6.98 -6.89 -12.26
CA ARG A 118 -7.88 -6.14 -11.36
C ARG A 118 -9.27 -6.77 -11.28
N ILE A 119 -9.64 -7.54 -12.31
CA ILE A 119 -10.81 -8.41 -12.36
C ILE A 119 -10.47 -9.73 -13.02
N LYS A 120 -11.23 -10.79 -12.73
CA LYS A 120 -10.95 -12.15 -13.22
C LYS A 120 -10.95 -12.27 -14.74
N ARG A 121 -12.07 -11.93 -15.41
CA ARG A 121 -12.17 -11.98 -16.87
C ARG A 121 -13.39 -11.19 -17.36
N ARG A 122 -13.19 -10.31 -18.33
CA ARG A 122 -14.22 -9.60 -19.07
C ARG A 122 -13.72 -9.34 -20.48
N VAL A 123 -14.53 -9.62 -21.49
CA VAL A 123 -14.22 -9.25 -22.89
C VAL A 123 -14.52 -7.75 -23.09
N CYS A 124 -13.69 -7.06 -23.86
CA CYS A 124 -13.88 -5.65 -24.19
C CYS A 124 -14.91 -5.52 -25.32
N ALA A 125 -15.98 -4.78 -25.06
CA ALA A 125 -17.01 -4.45 -26.07
C ALA A 125 -16.79 -3.07 -26.72
N TYR A 126 -15.88 -2.26 -26.18
CA TYR A 126 -15.67 -0.85 -26.55
C TYR A 126 -14.43 -0.63 -27.41
N ASP A 127 -13.91 -1.68 -28.05
CA ASP A 127 -12.72 -1.62 -28.90
C ASP A 127 -11.53 -0.86 -28.30
N TYR A 128 -11.36 -1.00 -26.97
CA TYR A 128 -10.31 -0.33 -26.18
C TYR A 128 -10.37 1.20 -26.15
N GLU A 129 -11.52 1.80 -26.48
CA GLU A 129 -11.84 3.20 -26.17
C GLU A 129 -12.29 3.34 -24.71
N CYS A 130 -11.37 3.06 -23.77
CA CYS A 130 -11.67 3.01 -22.33
C CYS A 130 -12.32 4.30 -21.79
N SER A 131 -11.98 5.47 -22.32
CA SER A 131 -12.58 6.75 -21.89
C SER A 131 -14.07 6.89 -22.21
N LYS A 132 -14.63 6.03 -23.06
CA LYS A 132 -16.07 5.98 -23.38
C LYS A 132 -16.75 4.71 -22.85
N CYS A 133 -16.02 3.87 -22.13
CA CYS A 133 -16.49 2.60 -21.61
C CYS A 133 -17.16 2.83 -20.25
N ASP A 134 -18.48 2.61 -20.19
CA ASP A 134 -19.30 2.73 -18.99
C ASP A 134 -18.76 1.93 -17.80
N PHE A 135 -18.25 0.72 -18.05
CA PHE A 135 -17.67 -0.12 -17.04
C PHE A 135 -16.30 0.36 -16.59
N ASP A 136 -15.49 0.92 -17.48
CA ASP A 136 -14.19 1.47 -17.09
C ASP A 136 -14.41 2.63 -16.13
N GLN A 137 -15.35 3.53 -16.47
CA GLN A 137 -15.80 4.61 -15.62
C GLN A 137 -16.34 4.09 -14.28
N PHE A 138 -17.30 3.15 -14.30
CA PHE A 138 -17.82 2.53 -13.07
C PHE A 138 -16.72 1.86 -12.24
N PHE A 139 -15.77 1.19 -12.87
CA PHE A 139 -14.73 0.45 -12.18
C PHE A 139 -13.73 1.39 -11.47
N GLU A 140 -13.33 2.47 -12.12
CA GLU A 140 -12.42 3.46 -11.53
C GLU A 140 -13.13 4.37 -10.53
N ASP A 141 -14.35 4.82 -10.82
CA ASP A 141 -15.05 5.84 -10.01
C ASP A 141 -15.85 5.24 -8.85
N VAL A 142 -16.26 3.97 -8.96
CA VAL A 142 -17.15 3.35 -7.96
C VAL A 142 -16.56 2.07 -7.38
N TRP A 143 -16.19 1.10 -8.23
CA TRP A 143 -15.74 -0.21 -7.74
C TRP A 143 -14.44 -0.08 -6.94
N THR A 144 -13.41 0.51 -7.53
CA THR A 144 -12.08 0.62 -6.92
C THR A 144 -12.12 1.42 -5.59
N PRO A 145 -12.78 2.59 -5.53
CA PRO A 145 -12.94 3.35 -4.29
C PRO A 145 -13.71 2.60 -3.19
N LYS A 146 -14.76 1.85 -3.53
CA LYS A 146 -15.69 1.28 -2.54
C LYS A 146 -15.40 -0.16 -2.16
N THR A 147 -14.51 -0.85 -2.88
CA THR A 147 -14.14 -2.22 -2.52
C THR A 147 -13.30 -2.23 -1.26
N LYS A 148 -13.74 -3.00 -0.27
CA LYS A 148 -13.00 -3.24 0.97
C LYS A 148 -11.70 -3.96 0.63
N ASN A 149 -10.58 -3.33 0.92
CA ASN A 149 -9.26 -3.93 0.78
C ASN A 149 -8.71 -4.19 2.17
N LEU A 150 -8.57 -5.46 2.52
CA LEU A 150 -7.91 -5.85 3.76
C LEU A 150 -6.38 -5.82 3.59
N PRO A 151 -5.62 -5.60 4.67
CA PRO A 151 -4.18 -5.84 4.69
C PRO A 151 -3.82 -7.24 4.21
N LEU A 152 -2.69 -7.37 3.50
CA LEU A 152 -2.18 -8.67 3.07
C LEU A 152 -1.61 -9.50 4.23
N GLU A 153 -0.87 -8.83 5.12
CA GLU A 153 -0.29 -9.39 6.33
C GLU A 153 -0.30 -8.29 7.40
N THR A 154 -0.72 -8.64 8.61
CA THR A 154 -0.75 -7.73 9.76
C THR A 154 0.08 -8.32 10.89
N ARG A 155 1.02 -7.54 11.41
CA ARG A 155 1.81 -7.90 12.59
C ARG A 155 1.25 -7.18 13.81
N HIS A 156 1.59 -7.68 14.99
CA HIS A 156 1.13 -7.11 16.25
C HIS A 156 2.31 -6.73 17.10
N ILE A 157 2.31 -5.49 17.59
CA ILE A 157 3.29 -4.98 18.54
C ILE A 157 2.52 -4.70 19.84
N LYS A 158 2.66 -5.57 20.84
CA LYS A 158 1.99 -5.43 22.15
C LYS A 158 0.49 -5.05 22.05
N GLY A 159 -0.25 -5.72 21.16
CA GLY A 159 -1.69 -5.51 20.97
C GLY A 159 -2.08 -4.42 19.96
N PHE A 160 -1.11 -3.78 19.32
CA PHE A 160 -1.32 -2.82 18.23
C PHE A 160 -1.03 -3.45 16.87
N GLU A 161 -2.02 -3.36 15.97
CA GLU A 161 -1.93 -3.86 14.60
C GLU A 161 -1.05 -2.96 13.72
N VAL A 162 -0.14 -3.58 12.96
CA VAL A 162 0.75 -2.93 11.98
C VAL A 162 0.76 -3.74 10.68
N PRO A 163 -0.09 -3.37 9.71
CA PRO A 163 -0.07 -3.92 8.35
C PRO A 163 1.25 -3.70 7.59
N SER A 164 1.64 -4.68 6.76
CA SER A 164 2.89 -4.62 5.97
C SER A 164 2.78 -3.83 4.65
N ASP A 165 1.57 -3.71 4.10
CA ASP A 165 1.31 -3.03 2.82
C ASP A 165 0.88 -1.56 2.96
N TYR A 166 0.99 -1.02 4.17
CA TYR A 166 0.64 0.36 4.52
C TYR A 166 1.90 1.21 4.71
N TYR A 167 1.76 2.50 4.48
CA TYR A 167 2.78 3.50 4.76
C TYR A 167 2.34 4.34 5.94
N PHE A 168 3.21 4.55 6.91
CA PHE A 168 2.91 5.23 8.15
C PHE A 168 3.62 6.57 8.22
N HIS A 169 2.91 7.58 8.71
CA HIS A 169 3.45 8.85 9.14
C HIS A 169 3.63 8.80 10.66
N ASP A 170 4.65 9.48 11.16
CA ASP A 170 5.01 9.49 12.57
C ASP A 170 4.07 10.32 13.48
N GLY A 171 2.94 10.75 12.92
CA GLY A 171 1.79 11.35 13.62
C GLY A 171 0.59 10.39 13.65
N HIS A 172 0.87 9.07 13.59
CA HIS A 172 -0.11 7.99 13.66
C HIS A 172 -1.24 8.03 12.60
N THR A 173 -0.90 8.49 11.40
CA THR A 173 -1.74 8.37 10.22
C THR A 173 -1.09 7.44 9.21
N TRP A 174 -1.91 6.83 8.36
CA TRP A 174 -1.42 5.91 7.33
C TRP A 174 -1.94 6.28 5.95
N ALA A 175 -1.18 5.88 4.93
CA ALA A 175 -1.56 5.93 3.53
C ALA A 175 -1.36 4.56 2.87
N ARG A 176 -2.30 4.15 2.03
CA ARG A 176 -2.20 2.93 1.21
C ARG A 176 -2.47 3.27 -0.25
N ILE A 177 -1.58 2.81 -1.13
CA ILE A 177 -1.73 3.03 -2.57
C ILE A 177 -2.58 1.91 -3.14
N GLU A 178 -3.70 2.30 -3.74
CA GLU A 178 -4.64 1.41 -4.39
C GLU A 178 -4.35 1.29 -5.89
N SER A 179 -4.89 0.23 -6.47
CA SER A 179 -4.91 0.08 -7.92
C SER A 179 -5.59 1.29 -8.58
N GLY A 180 -5.12 1.71 -9.75
CA GLY A 180 -5.57 2.95 -10.39
C GLY A 180 -4.92 4.21 -9.84
N GLY A 181 -4.04 4.10 -8.84
CA GLY A 181 -3.29 5.23 -8.28
C GLY A 181 -4.11 6.12 -7.36
N TYR A 182 -5.17 5.57 -6.77
CA TYR A 182 -5.85 6.19 -5.64
C TYR A 182 -5.02 5.96 -4.36
N ILE A 183 -5.15 6.87 -3.41
CA ILE A 183 -4.47 6.77 -2.12
C ILE A 183 -5.53 6.79 -1.02
N ARG A 184 -5.68 5.69 -0.29
CA ARG A 184 -6.48 5.69 0.94
C ARG A 184 -5.67 6.27 2.08
N VAL A 185 -6.31 7.07 2.91
CA VAL A 185 -5.74 7.66 4.12
C VAL A 185 -6.61 7.34 5.32
N GLY A 186 -6.00 7.09 6.47
CA GLY A 186 -6.67 6.80 7.74
C GLY A 186 -5.80 7.09 8.96
N MET A 187 -6.32 6.79 10.15
CA MET A 187 -5.58 6.79 11.41
C MET A 187 -5.22 5.36 11.79
N ASP A 188 -4.05 5.18 12.38
CA ASP A 188 -3.60 3.85 12.76
C ASP A 188 -4.29 3.34 14.04
N ALA A 189 -4.16 2.03 14.29
CA ALA A 189 -4.76 1.40 15.46
C ALA A 189 -4.24 1.99 16.79
N PHE A 190 -3.02 2.53 16.80
CA PHE A 190 -2.42 3.10 18.00
C PHE A 190 -3.12 4.40 18.38
N ALA A 191 -3.25 5.37 17.48
CA ALA A 191 -3.95 6.63 17.76
C ALA A 191 -5.40 6.41 18.21
N LEU A 192 -6.09 5.48 17.55
CA LEU A 192 -7.50 5.21 17.82
C LEU A 192 -7.71 4.50 19.17
N LYS A 193 -6.81 3.62 19.58
CA LYS A 193 -6.83 3.04 20.94
C LYS A 193 -6.40 4.07 21.99
N LEU A 194 -5.42 4.90 21.67
CA LEU A 194 -4.87 5.93 22.55
C LEU A 194 -5.96 6.93 22.99
N LEU A 195 -6.66 7.50 22.01
CA LEU A 195 -7.68 8.51 22.23
C LEU A 195 -9.06 7.93 22.54
N GLY A 196 -9.28 6.65 22.23
CA GLY A 196 -10.55 5.97 22.39
C GLY A 196 -11.55 6.28 21.28
N LYS A 197 -12.81 5.91 21.52
CA LYS A 197 -13.90 6.05 20.56
C LYS A 197 -14.19 7.52 20.25
N ALA A 198 -14.20 7.88 18.96
CA ALA A 198 -14.61 9.20 18.52
C ALA A 198 -16.13 9.39 18.59
N ASP A 199 -16.58 10.60 18.93
CA ASP A 199 -17.99 11.02 18.82
C ASP A 199 -18.29 11.58 17.42
N SER A 200 -17.31 12.25 16.82
CA SER A 200 -17.40 12.77 15.45
C SER A 200 -16.02 13.01 14.84
N PHE A 201 -15.98 13.14 13.50
CA PHE A 201 -14.80 13.56 12.76
C PHE A 201 -15.07 14.84 11.96
N ASP A 202 -14.14 15.79 12.06
CA ASP A 202 -14.12 17.03 11.30
C ASP A 202 -13.38 16.80 9.97
N LEU A 203 -14.08 16.16 9.02
CA LEU A 203 -13.52 15.74 7.74
C LEU A 203 -13.76 16.82 6.65
N PRO A 204 -12.72 17.30 5.94
CA PRO A 204 -12.88 18.20 4.80
C PRO A 204 -13.78 17.62 3.70
N LEU A 205 -14.20 18.52 2.79
CA LEU A 205 -15.04 18.17 1.65
C LEU A 205 -14.22 17.61 0.48
N MET A 206 -14.89 16.85 -0.39
CA MET A 206 -14.32 16.45 -1.68
C MET A 206 -13.88 17.68 -2.48
N GLY A 207 -12.78 17.53 -3.21
CA GLY A 207 -12.13 18.60 -3.98
C GLY A 207 -11.17 19.47 -3.16
N LYS A 208 -11.12 19.35 -1.83
CA LYS A 208 -10.10 20.03 -1.02
C LYS A 208 -8.73 19.37 -1.20
N GLU A 209 -7.69 20.19 -1.12
CA GLU A 209 -6.31 19.75 -1.10
C GLU A 209 -5.87 19.48 0.34
N LEU A 210 -5.24 18.32 0.55
CA LEU A 210 -4.44 18.04 1.73
C LEU A 210 -2.98 18.26 1.40
N GLU A 211 -2.25 18.82 2.36
CA GLU A 211 -0.80 19.01 2.27
C GLU A 211 -0.11 18.04 3.24
N LYS A 212 0.91 17.34 2.75
CA LYS A 212 1.77 16.49 3.56
C LYS A 212 2.36 17.27 4.74
N ASN A 213 2.43 16.64 5.90
CA ASN A 213 2.98 17.20 7.14
C ASN A 213 2.20 18.42 7.67
N ARG A 214 0.97 18.64 7.21
CA ARG A 214 0.04 19.64 7.77
C ARG A 214 -1.21 18.98 8.32
N ILE A 215 -1.91 19.68 9.20
CA ILE A 215 -3.21 19.25 9.73
C ILE A 215 -4.18 19.07 8.57
N GLY A 216 -4.78 17.89 8.49
CA GLY A 216 -5.74 17.53 7.44
C GLY A 216 -7.18 17.39 7.93
N TRP A 217 -7.38 16.84 9.13
CA TRP A 217 -8.69 16.64 9.72
C TRP A 217 -8.58 16.53 11.24
N GLY A 218 -9.73 16.51 11.92
CA GLY A 218 -9.79 16.34 13.38
C GLY A 218 -10.82 15.29 13.81
N MET A 219 -10.74 14.93 15.09
CA MET A 219 -11.77 14.16 15.78
C MET A 219 -12.21 14.88 17.05
N ARG A 220 -13.45 14.59 17.47
CA ARG A 220 -14.01 15.02 18.75
C ARG A 220 -14.34 13.82 19.61
N ARG A 221 -14.10 13.95 20.91
CA ARG A 221 -14.55 13.03 21.94
C ARG A 221 -14.90 13.83 23.18
N SER A 222 -16.19 13.95 23.46
CA SER A 222 -16.76 14.81 24.50
C SER A 222 -16.24 16.24 24.32
N GLU A 223 -15.63 16.83 25.36
CA GLU A 223 -15.04 18.16 25.30
C GLU A 223 -13.63 18.21 24.66
N ASN A 224 -13.07 17.05 24.32
CA ASN A 224 -11.71 16.95 23.80
C ASN A 224 -11.68 16.92 22.26
N GLY A 225 -10.72 17.63 21.67
CA GLY A 225 -10.43 17.62 20.24
C GLY A 225 -9.00 17.16 19.95
N ALA A 226 -8.82 16.34 18.91
CA ALA A 226 -7.51 15.98 18.39
C ALA A 226 -7.44 16.24 16.89
N GLU A 227 -6.27 16.64 16.41
CA GLU A 227 -6.01 16.92 15.01
C GLU A 227 -5.05 15.87 14.45
N PHE A 228 -5.15 15.59 13.16
CA PHE A 228 -4.33 14.60 12.49
C PHE A 228 -3.58 15.22 11.32
N ILE A 229 -2.30 14.88 11.24
CA ILE A 229 -1.42 15.31 10.16
C ILE A 229 -1.63 14.42 8.93
N SER A 230 -1.81 15.03 7.77
CA SER A 230 -1.91 14.29 6.52
C SER A 230 -0.57 13.63 6.18
N PRO A 231 -0.54 12.31 5.92
CA PRO A 231 0.69 11.59 5.59
C PRO A 231 1.20 11.95 4.18
N VAL A 232 0.33 12.49 3.32
CA VAL A 232 0.60 12.75 1.91
C VAL A 232 -0.11 14.02 1.43
N SER A 233 0.38 14.61 0.35
CA SER A 233 -0.33 15.69 -0.37
C SER A 233 -1.30 15.11 -1.40
N GLY A 234 -2.41 15.78 -1.69
CA GLY A 234 -3.29 15.37 -2.77
C GLY A 234 -4.67 15.99 -2.70
N VAL A 235 -5.44 15.82 -3.78
CA VAL A 235 -6.83 16.28 -3.86
C VAL A 235 -7.75 15.16 -3.36
N ILE A 236 -8.66 15.47 -2.44
CA ILE A 236 -9.69 14.55 -1.96
C ILE A 236 -10.68 14.27 -3.09
N VAL A 237 -10.78 13.00 -3.50
CA VAL A 237 -11.74 12.55 -4.52
C VAL A 237 -12.92 11.80 -3.92
N GLU A 238 -12.81 11.33 -2.68
CA GLU A 238 -13.92 10.72 -1.94
C GLU A 238 -13.70 10.88 -0.43
N VAL A 239 -14.78 11.06 0.31
CA VAL A 239 -14.77 11.07 1.78
C VAL A 239 -15.59 9.88 2.28
N ASN A 240 -15.06 9.12 3.24
CA ASN A 240 -15.74 7.93 3.73
C ASN A 240 -17.00 8.29 4.55
N LYS A 241 -18.16 8.26 3.88
CA LYS A 241 -19.46 8.53 4.51
C LYS A 241 -19.76 7.59 5.68
N LYS A 242 -19.30 6.33 5.63
CA LYS A 242 -19.55 5.36 6.70
C LYS A 242 -18.87 5.76 8.01
N VAL A 243 -17.68 6.35 7.95
CA VAL A 243 -16.97 6.85 9.14
C VAL A 243 -17.62 8.15 9.65
N ARG A 244 -18.13 8.98 8.74
CA ARG A 244 -18.88 10.19 9.13
C ARG A 244 -20.20 9.86 9.86
N GLU A 245 -20.89 8.82 9.40
CA GLU A 245 -22.16 8.36 9.98
C GLU A 245 -21.96 7.46 11.21
N SER A 246 -20.84 6.74 11.28
CA SER A 246 -20.50 5.84 12.38
C SER A 246 -18.99 5.97 12.70
N PRO A 247 -18.60 6.97 13.50
CA PRO A 247 -17.19 7.27 13.82
C PRO A 247 -16.44 6.10 14.45
N ASP A 248 -17.13 5.25 15.20
CA ASP A 248 -16.58 4.04 15.83
C ASP A 248 -16.03 3.02 14.84
N ARG A 249 -16.44 3.09 13.58
CA ARG A 249 -15.88 2.27 12.49
C ARG A 249 -14.38 2.51 12.31
N ALA A 250 -13.90 3.73 12.56
CA ALA A 250 -12.47 4.01 12.53
C ALA A 250 -11.74 3.15 13.57
N ASN A 251 -12.25 3.11 14.81
CA ASN A 251 -11.68 2.31 15.90
C ASN A 251 -11.78 0.79 15.63
N ASN A 252 -12.91 0.32 15.11
CA ASN A 252 -13.18 -1.11 14.90
C ASN A 252 -12.44 -1.70 13.69
N GLU A 253 -12.26 -0.92 12.63
CA GLU A 253 -11.61 -1.35 11.39
C GLU A 253 -10.58 -0.32 10.88
N PRO A 254 -9.53 0.02 11.65
CA PRO A 254 -8.61 1.12 11.34
C PRO A 254 -7.96 1.00 9.97
N TYR A 255 -7.71 -0.24 9.52
CA TYR A 255 -7.12 -0.55 8.22
C TYR A 255 -8.12 -1.14 7.21
N GLY A 256 -9.37 -1.35 7.62
CA GLY A 256 -10.45 -1.85 6.76
C GLY A 256 -11.34 -0.70 6.30
N ASP A 257 -12.60 -0.70 6.73
CA ASP A 257 -13.57 0.35 6.40
C ASP A 257 -13.41 1.66 7.22
N GLY A 258 -12.37 1.78 8.06
CA GLY A 258 -12.07 2.95 8.89
C GLY A 258 -11.24 4.06 8.22
N TRP A 259 -10.91 3.94 6.93
CA TRP A 259 -10.26 5.00 6.15
C TRP A 259 -11.12 6.28 6.12
N VAL A 260 -10.51 7.45 6.02
CA VAL A 260 -11.22 8.75 6.01
C VAL A 260 -11.32 9.37 4.62
N PHE A 261 -10.26 9.30 3.82
CA PHE A 261 -10.19 9.92 2.50
C PHE A 261 -9.63 8.98 1.44
N LEU A 262 -10.09 9.20 0.21
CA LEU A 262 -9.43 8.76 -0.99
C LEU A 262 -8.84 9.99 -1.69
N LEU A 263 -7.54 9.96 -2.00
CA LEU A 263 -6.81 11.06 -2.62
C LEU A 263 -6.28 10.69 -4.00
N ARG A 264 -6.01 11.72 -4.81
CA ARG A 264 -5.22 11.62 -6.04
C ARG A 264 -4.01 12.55 -5.97
N HIS A 265 -2.86 12.05 -6.42
CA HIS A 265 -1.63 12.84 -6.58
C HIS A 265 -0.89 12.37 -7.85
N PRO A 266 -0.37 13.29 -8.69
CA PRO A 266 0.26 12.93 -9.96
C PRO A 266 1.62 12.23 -9.79
N ASP A 267 2.34 12.49 -8.70
CA ASP A 267 3.61 11.81 -8.38
C ASP A 267 3.49 11.04 -7.06
N ILE A 268 2.97 9.81 -7.14
CA ILE A 268 2.79 8.94 -5.97
C ILE A 268 4.13 8.56 -5.35
N LYS A 269 5.17 8.36 -6.18
CA LYS A 269 6.46 7.89 -5.66
C LYS A 269 7.12 8.93 -4.79
N GLU A 270 7.13 10.19 -5.24
CA GLU A 270 7.71 11.29 -4.47
C GLU A 270 6.99 11.48 -3.14
N ASN A 271 5.66 11.50 -3.20
CA ASN A 271 4.79 11.81 -2.07
C ASN A 271 4.96 10.82 -0.89
N PHE A 272 5.35 9.57 -1.19
CA PHE A 272 5.51 8.50 -0.21
C PHE A 272 6.95 8.29 0.29
N LYS A 273 7.96 9.01 -0.22
CA LYS A 273 9.39 8.73 0.06
C LYS A 273 9.75 8.71 1.56
N GLU A 274 9.16 9.60 2.34
CA GLU A 274 9.51 9.80 3.76
C GLU A 274 8.63 8.97 4.70
N LEU A 275 7.66 8.22 4.16
CA LEU A 275 6.76 7.40 4.99
C LEU A 275 7.40 6.05 5.34
N MET A 276 7.09 5.57 6.54
CA MET A 276 7.61 4.33 7.08
C MET A 276 6.83 3.13 6.55
N ARG A 277 7.52 2.02 6.26
CA ARG A 277 6.88 0.76 5.83
C ARG A 277 7.72 -0.45 6.26
N ASN A 278 7.10 -1.63 6.29
CA ASN A 278 7.75 -2.90 6.59
C ASN A 278 8.48 -2.88 7.94
N SER A 279 9.78 -3.16 7.97
CA SER A 279 10.57 -3.20 9.21
C SER A 279 10.62 -1.84 9.91
N ALA A 280 10.67 -0.74 9.16
CA ALA A 280 10.75 0.60 9.73
C ALA A 280 9.49 0.96 10.54
N SER A 281 8.30 0.61 10.04
CA SER A 281 7.04 0.87 10.77
C SER A 281 6.91 0.00 12.02
N LEU A 282 7.44 -1.22 12.02
CA LEU A 282 7.44 -2.09 13.20
C LEU A 282 8.38 -1.57 14.30
N GLU A 283 9.58 -1.14 13.92
CA GLU A 283 10.54 -0.58 14.87
C GLU A 283 10.02 0.74 15.46
N TRP A 284 9.46 1.61 14.63
CA TRP A 284 8.81 2.85 15.08
C TRP A 284 7.65 2.55 16.02
N MET A 285 6.72 1.67 15.65
CA MET A 285 5.58 1.33 16.53
C MET A 285 6.06 0.74 17.86
N SER A 286 7.10 -0.10 17.85
CA SER A 286 7.71 -0.63 19.08
C SER A 286 8.25 0.48 19.99
N LYS A 287 8.80 1.56 19.43
CA LYS A 287 9.27 2.73 20.18
C LYS A 287 8.11 3.56 20.72
N GLU A 288 7.06 3.80 19.93
CA GLU A 288 5.88 4.54 20.37
C GLU A 288 5.15 3.82 21.51
N VAL A 289 5.01 2.49 21.42
CA VAL A 289 4.43 1.69 22.51
C VAL A 289 5.31 1.75 23.76
N GLY A 290 6.63 1.62 23.64
CA GLY A 290 7.53 1.73 24.79
C GLY A 290 7.47 3.11 25.47
N LYS A 291 7.30 4.18 24.69
CA LYS A 291 7.09 5.53 25.21
C LYS A 291 5.76 5.66 25.97
N LEU A 292 4.70 5.06 25.43
CA LEU A 292 3.40 5.04 26.10
C LEU A 292 3.44 4.28 27.42
N GLU A 293 4.13 3.13 27.48
CA GLU A 293 4.33 2.36 28.71
C GLU A 293 5.04 3.19 29.79
N GLN A 294 6.09 3.94 29.42
CA GLN A 294 6.78 4.85 30.35
C GLN A 294 5.85 5.93 30.89
N MET A 295 5.07 6.59 30.02
CA MET A 295 4.11 7.61 30.45
C MET A 295 3.03 7.04 31.37
N VAL A 296 2.58 5.81 31.11
CA VAL A 296 1.60 5.11 31.95
C VAL A 296 2.20 4.77 33.32
N GLU A 297 3.44 4.28 33.36
CA GLU A 297 4.14 3.96 34.61
C GLU A 297 4.34 5.21 35.50
N GLU A 298 4.66 6.35 34.90
CA GLU A 298 4.81 7.63 35.62
C GLU A 298 3.49 8.11 36.27
N VAL A 299 2.34 7.83 35.64
CA VAL A 299 1.03 8.33 36.11
C VAL A 299 0.30 7.32 36.99
N ALA A 300 0.30 6.05 36.62
CA ALA A 300 -0.48 4.99 37.27
C ALA A 300 0.38 4.05 38.13
N GLY A 301 1.71 4.22 38.14
CA GLY A 301 2.64 3.29 38.74
C GLY A 301 2.90 2.06 37.85
N PRO A 302 3.77 1.13 38.30
CA PRO A 302 4.14 -0.04 37.51
C PRO A 302 2.90 -0.89 37.17
N MET A 303 2.69 -1.16 35.89
CA MET A 303 1.67 -2.10 35.43
C MET A 303 1.98 -3.51 35.96
N ALA A 304 0.94 -4.30 36.24
CA ALA A 304 1.11 -5.68 36.68
C ALA A 304 1.97 -6.48 35.69
N ALA A 305 2.84 -7.36 36.20
CA ALA A 305 3.79 -8.15 35.40
C ALA A 305 3.13 -9.27 34.56
N ASP A 306 1.80 -9.30 34.45
CA ASP A 306 1.06 -10.37 33.77
C ASP A 306 1.10 -10.26 32.23
N GLY A 307 1.75 -9.23 31.69
CA GLY A 307 1.91 -9.07 30.25
C GLY A 307 0.61 -8.69 29.54
N GLY A 308 -0.33 -8.06 30.26
CA GLY A 308 -1.56 -7.54 29.68
C GLY A 308 -1.32 -6.58 28.51
N TYR A 309 -2.18 -6.67 27.49
CA TYR A 309 -2.21 -5.71 26.40
C TYR A 309 -2.96 -4.45 26.81
N PHE A 310 -2.61 -3.31 26.22
CA PHE A 310 -3.46 -2.13 26.33
C PHE A 310 -4.86 -2.43 25.82
N GLY A 311 -5.85 -2.10 26.66
CA GLY A 311 -7.25 -2.12 26.26
C GLY A 311 -7.54 -1.06 25.20
N ASP A 312 -8.77 -1.09 24.72
CA ASP A 312 -9.29 0.02 23.93
C ASP A 312 -9.53 1.22 24.87
N ASP A 313 -9.33 2.44 24.37
CA ASP A 313 -9.55 3.69 25.12
C ASP A 313 -8.61 3.89 26.32
N ILE A 314 -7.32 4.09 26.00
CA ILE A 314 -6.25 4.28 26.99
C ILE A 314 -6.46 5.58 27.78
N TYR A 315 -6.79 6.69 27.12
CA TYR A 315 -7.09 7.95 27.80
C TYR A 315 -8.29 7.83 28.75
N GLY A 316 -9.36 7.13 28.34
CA GLY A 316 -10.53 6.91 29.21
C GLY A 316 -10.20 6.09 30.46
N SER A 317 -9.28 5.14 30.32
CA SER A 317 -8.83 4.28 31.42
C SER A 317 -7.84 4.98 32.35
N ILE A 318 -6.99 5.87 31.82
CA ILE A 318 -5.97 6.61 32.58
C ILE A 318 -6.01 8.11 32.21
N PRO A 319 -7.01 8.86 32.69
CA PRO A 319 -7.16 10.28 32.35
C PRO A 319 -5.98 11.16 32.79
N GLY A 320 -5.23 10.72 33.81
CA GLY A 320 -4.04 11.41 34.31
C GLY A 320 -2.90 11.55 33.30
N LEU A 321 -2.92 10.78 32.20
CA LEU A 321 -1.99 10.96 31.08
C LEU A 321 -2.12 12.33 30.42
N GLY A 322 -3.32 12.93 30.49
CA GLY A 322 -3.63 14.25 29.95
C GLY A 322 -3.82 14.25 28.42
N TRP A 323 -4.98 14.67 27.95
CA TRP A 323 -5.32 14.65 26.52
C TRP A 323 -4.29 15.41 25.66
N ASN A 324 -4.00 16.67 26.01
CA ASN A 324 -3.05 17.50 25.27
C ASN A 324 -1.62 16.93 25.28
N ASN A 325 -1.25 16.24 26.36
CA ASN A 325 0.06 15.59 26.45
C ASN A 325 0.14 14.41 25.48
N LEU A 326 -0.91 13.60 25.40
CA LEU A 326 -1.00 12.49 24.45
C LEU A 326 -1.00 12.98 23.00
N THR A 327 -1.83 13.97 22.64
CA THR A 327 -1.90 14.48 21.26
C THR A 327 -0.58 15.12 20.84
N ARG A 328 0.04 15.92 21.70
CA ARG A 328 1.33 16.57 21.40
C ARG A 328 2.45 15.55 21.25
N THR A 329 2.45 14.51 22.08
CA THR A 329 3.51 13.49 22.11
C THR A 329 3.45 12.54 20.93
N PHE A 330 2.25 12.05 20.59
CA PHE A 330 2.06 10.98 19.62
C PHE A 330 1.54 11.50 18.27
N LEU A 331 0.53 12.37 18.25
CA LEU A 331 -0.01 12.89 17.00
C LEU A 331 0.79 14.05 16.42
N LYS A 332 1.70 14.64 17.23
CA LYS A 332 2.48 15.83 16.91
C LYS A 332 1.61 17.07 16.65
N THR A 333 0.46 17.10 17.30
CA THR A 333 -0.54 18.18 17.20
C THR A 333 -0.99 18.58 18.61
N GLY A 334 -1.27 19.86 18.82
CA GLY A 334 -1.63 20.39 20.15
C GLY A 334 -0.69 21.48 20.60
#